data_AF-A0A0R1WDQ5-F1
#
_entry.id   AF-A0A0R1WDQ5-F1
#
_cell.length_a   1.000
_cell.length_b   1.000
_cell.length_c   1.000
_cell.angle_alpha   90.00
_cell.angle_beta   90.00
_cell.angle_gamma   90.00
#
_symmetry.space_group_name_H-M   'P 1'
#
loop_
_entity.id
_entity.type
_entity.pdbx_description
1 polymer ?
#
loop_
_entity_poly.entity_id
_entity_poly.type
_entity_poly.pdbx_seq_one_letter_code
_entity_poly.pdbx_strand_id
1 'polypeptide(L)'
;MYMYYAPQPTPHFGLMEWWLAAEKLGENPWFLTFIIIILVDLATGFLKGFFKNSDERVNSTTGRQGLIKHTVIAGIGVIFYPLVDCWGLANFANLFLMFFIGQYGISIVENLGIMGIPLPDWITNNLEKLRNRGGNNETKK
;
A
#
# COMPACT_ATOMS: atom_id res chain seq x y z
N MET A 1 8.28 -2.69 -40.71
CA MET A 1 7.42 -1.85 -39.85
C MET A 1 8.33 -1.24 -38.80
N TYR A 2 8.74 0.03 -38.98
CA TYR A 2 9.65 0.68 -38.05
C TYR A 2 8.87 1.05 -36.78
N MET A 3 9.33 0.53 -35.64
CA MET A 3 8.80 0.88 -34.33
C MET A 3 9.27 2.30 -34.02
N TYR A 4 8.38 3.29 -34.20
CA TYR A 4 8.63 4.65 -33.75
C TYR A 4 8.66 4.62 -32.22
N TYR A 5 9.86 4.49 -31.64
CA TYR A 5 10.07 4.94 -30.27
C TYR A 5 9.93 6.45 -30.30
N ALA A 6 8.88 6.98 -29.67
CA ALA A 6 8.89 8.38 -29.30
C ALA A 6 10.19 8.63 -28.52
N PRO A 7 10.96 9.68 -28.85
CA PRO A 7 12.18 9.98 -28.12
C PRO A 7 11.81 10.07 -26.64
N GLN A 8 12.52 9.31 -25.80
CA GLN A 8 12.32 9.43 -24.36
C GLN A 8 12.62 10.89 -24.02
N PRO A 9 11.70 11.59 -23.32
CA PRO A 9 11.98 12.97 -22.91
C PRO A 9 13.33 12.96 -22.20
N THR A 10 14.23 13.88 -22.57
CA THR A 10 15.53 13.93 -21.89
C THR A 10 15.26 14.18 -20.39
N PRO A 11 16.04 13.62 -19.45
CA PRO A 11 15.80 13.89 -18.04
C PRO A 11 16.00 15.37 -17.76
N HIS A 12 14.91 16.10 -17.57
CA HIS A 12 14.90 17.48 -17.08
C HIS A 12 14.09 17.49 -15.79
N PHE A 13 14.69 17.99 -14.70
CA PHE A 13 14.02 18.12 -13.42
C PHE A 13 13.66 19.60 -13.22
N GLY A 14 12.38 19.91 -13.33
CA GLY A 14 11.82 21.23 -13.11
C GLY A 14 10.37 21.13 -12.67
N LEU A 15 9.79 22.26 -12.24
CA LEU A 15 8.42 22.31 -11.74
C LEU A 15 7.39 21.92 -12.82
N MET A 16 7.64 22.28 -14.08
CA MET A 16 6.73 21.98 -15.20
C MET A 16 6.72 20.48 -15.49
N GLU A 17 7.89 19.86 -15.54
CA GLU A 17 8.09 18.44 -15.80
C GLU A 17 7.48 17.59 -14.70
N TRP A 18 7.70 18.00 -13.45
CA TRP A 18 7.07 17.36 -12.30
C TRP A 18 5.55 17.49 -12.36
N TRP A 19 5.02 18.66 -12.74
CA TRP A 19 3.58 18.87 -12.88
C TRP A 19 2.98 17.96 -13.95
N LEU A 20 3.60 17.89 -15.13
CA LEU A 20 3.18 16.99 -16.21
C LEU A 20 3.24 15.51 -15.78
N ALA A 21 4.27 15.12 -15.02
CA ALA A 21 4.37 13.78 -14.46
C ALA A 21 3.30 13.52 -13.37
N ALA A 22 2.91 14.54 -12.60
CA ALA A 22 1.82 14.47 -11.62
C ALA A 22 0.44 14.36 -12.29
N GLU A 23 0.22 14.97 -13.45
CA GLU A 23 -1.00 14.78 -14.22
C GLU A 23 -1.14 13.31 -14.66
N LYS A 24 -0.06 12.68 -15.14
CA LYS A 24 -0.05 11.25 -15.47
C LYS A 24 -0.38 10.35 -14.28
N LEU A 25 -0.01 10.76 -13.06
CA LEU A 25 -0.32 10.01 -11.86
C LEU A 25 -1.84 9.87 -11.66
N GLY A 26 -2.61 10.93 -11.97
CA GLY A 26 -4.07 10.91 -11.85
C GLY A 26 -4.76 9.90 -12.76
N GLU A 27 -4.17 9.61 -13.92
CA GLU A 27 -4.67 8.63 -14.89
C GLU A 27 -4.10 7.22 -14.66
N ASN A 28 -3.16 7.06 -13.71
CA ASN A 28 -2.46 5.81 -13.50
C ASN A 28 -3.32 4.80 -12.69
N PRO A 29 -3.66 3.62 -13.25
CA PRO A 29 -4.50 2.64 -12.58
C PRO A 29 -3.86 2.03 -11.32
N TRP A 30 -2.52 1.93 -11.26
CA TRP A 30 -1.82 1.48 -10.06
C TRP A 30 -1.96 2.50 -8.94
N PHE A 31 -1.91 3.80 -9.26
CA PHE A 31 -2.11 4.84 -8.26
C PHE A 31 -3.55 4.86 -7.73
N LEU A 32 -4.54 4.75 -8.62
CA LEU A 32 -5.94 4.63 -8.20
C LEU A 32 -6.15 3.42 -7.28
N THR A 33 -5.59 2.26 -7.66
CA THR A 33 -5.64 1.05 -6.84
C THR A 33 -4.96 1.24 -5.48
N PHE A 34 -3.81 1.91 -5.47
CA PHE A 34 -3.07 2.24 -4.24
C PHE A 34 -3.87 3.16 -3.30
N ILE A 35 -4.58 4.14 -3.81
CA ILE A 35 -5.45 4.98 -2.97
C ILE A 35 -6.64 4.17 -2.45
N ILE A 36 -7.30 3.38 -3.30
CA ILE A 36 -8.44 2.56 -2.90
C ILE A 36 -8.04 1.56 -1.81
N ILE A 37 -6.92 0.86 -1.97
CA ILE A 37 -6.49 -0.15 -1.00
C ILE A 37 -6.12 0.48 0.35
N ILE A 38 -5.54 1.68 0.36
CA ILE A 38 -5.30 2.47 1.58
C ILE A 38 -6.62 2.78 2.31
N LEU A 39 -7.64 3.21 1.57
CA LEU A 39 -8.94 3.54 2.13
C LEU A 39 -9.64 2.30 2.70
N VAL A 40 -9.54 1.17 2.01
CA VAL A 40 -10.06 -0.11 2.49
C VAL A 40 -9.31 -0.56 3.73
N ASP A 41 -7.98 -0.42 3.77
CA ASP A 41 -7.20 -0.77 4.96
C ASP A 41 -7.54 0.11 6.16
N LEU A 42 -7.66 1.42 5.95
CA LEU A 42 -8.11 2.34 6.99
C LEU A 42 -9.51 1.99 7.52
N ALA A 43 -10.45 1.65 6.62
CA ALA A 43 -11.80 1.26 7.00
C ALA A 43 -11.82 -0.07 7.78
N THR A 44 -11.13 -1.10 7.28
CA THR A 44 -11.04 -2.40 7.96
C THR A 44 -10.30 -2.30 9.28
N GLY A 45 -9.22 -1.49 9.35
CA GLY A 45 -8.47 -1.20 10.57
C GLY A 45 -9.31 -0.47 11.62
N PHE A 46 -10.21 0.42 11.21
CA PHE A 46 -11.17 1.05 12.11
C PHE A 46 -12.23 0.06 12.59
N LEU A 47 -12.81 -0.72 11.68
CA LEU A 47 -13.86 -1.69 11.99
C LEU A 47 -13.37 -2.79 12.94
N LYS A 48 -12.13 -3.26 12.80
CA LYS A 48 -11.58 -4.35 13.64
C LYS A 48 -11.67 -4.00 15.13
N GLY A 49 -11.48 -2.73 15.48
CA GLY A 49 -11.44 -2.30 16.87
C GLY A 49 -12.76 -2.40 17.63
N PHE A 50 -13.87 -2.67 16.93
CA PHE A 50 -15.17 -2.97 17.55
C PHE A 50 -15.37 -4.45 17.85
N PHE A 51 -14.57 -5.34 17.28
CA PHE A 51 -14.69 -6.78 17.48
C PHE A 51 -14.05 -7.23 18.79
N LYS A 52 -14.60 -8.29 19.41
CA LYS A 52 -14.14 -8.82 20.71
C LYS A 52 -12.72 -9.37 20.65
N ASN A 53 -12.31 -9.89 19.49
CA ASN A 53 -11.00 -10.50 19.28
C ASN A 53 -9.90 -9.47 18.95
N SER A 54 -10.23 -8.18 18.94
CA SER A 54 -9.26 -7.12 18.70
C SER A 54 -8.55 -6.74 20.00
N ASP A 55 -7.22 -6.79 19.98
CA ASP A 55 -6.38 -6.28 21.07
C ASP A 55 -6.41 -4.75 21.17
N GLU A 56 -6.76 -4.08 20.07
CA GLU A 56 -6.91 -2.63 19.99
C GLU A 56 -8.38 -2.24 20.01
N ARG A 57 -8.79 -1.38 20.95
CA ARG A 57 -10.12 -0.78 20.97
C ARG A 57 -10.15 0.52 20.20
N VAL A 58 -11.25 0.78 19.50
CA VAL A 58 -11.45 2.08 18.85
C VAL A 58 -11.47 3.18 19.89
N ASN A 59 -10.50 4.08 19.79
CA ASN A 59 -10.45 5.34 20.50
C ASN A 59 -9.91 6.43 19.57
N SER A 60 -10.08 7.70 19.94
CA SER A 60 -9.67 8.84 19.11
C SER A 60 -8.16 8.89 18.84
N THR A 61 -7.33 8.40 19.76
CA THR A 61 -5.87 8.39 19.61
C THR A 61 -5.44 7.35 18.59
N THR A 62 -5.94 6.12 18.69
CA THR A 62 -5.65 5.04 17.74
C THR A 62 -6.17 5.38 16.34
N GLY A 63 -7.39 5.92 16.24
CA GLY A 63 -7.95 6.36 14.96
C GLY A 63 -7.13 7.47 14.30
N ARG A 64 -6.70 8.48 15.07
CA ARG A 64 -5.85 9.56 14.56
C ARG A 64 -4.47 9.05 14.12
N GLN A 65 -3.85 8.16 14.89
CA GLN A 65 -2.56 7.59 14.52
C GLN A 65 -2.67 6.78 13.21
N GLY A 66 -3.74 6.00 13.06
CA GLY A 66 -4.06 5.31 11.80
C GLY A 66 -4.13 6.30 10.64
N LEU A 67 -4.97 7.33 10.76
CA LEU A 67 -5.16 8.33 9.71
C LEU A 67 -3.85 9.05 9.33
N ILE A 68 -3.01 9.42 10.30
CA ILE A 68 -1.72 10.08 10.03
C ILE A 68 -0.80 9.15 9.24
N LYS A 69 -0.65 7.88 9.67
CA LYS A 69 0.23 6.91 9.00
C LYS A 69 -0.15 6.73 7.52
N HIS A 70 -1.43 6.52 7.26
CA HIS A 70 -1.93 6.31 5.90
C HIS A 70 -1.81 7.57 5.04
N THR A 71 -2.12 8.75 5.60
CA THR A 71 -1.96 10.04 4.90
C THR A 71 -0.50 10.31 4.53
N VAL A 72 0.44 10.02 5.42
CA VAL A 72 1.88 10.18 5.13
C VAL A 72 2.32 9.26 4.00
N ILE A 73 1.92 7.99 4.02
CA ILE A 73 2.29 7.03 2.98
C ILE A 73 1.65 7.40 1.64
N ALA A 74 0.39 7.83 1.62
CA ALA A 74 -0.27 8.33 0.42
C ALA A 74 0.45 9.56 -0.16
N GLY A 75 0.83 10.51 0.70
CA GLY A 75 1.60 11.69 0.32
C GLY A 75 2.97 11.35 -0.27
N ILE A 76 3.66 10.36 0.29
CA ILE A 76 4.91 9.83 -0.29
C ILE A 76 4.65 9.30 -1.70
N GLY A 77 3.59 8.52 -1.94
CA GLY A 77 3.24 8.03 -3.28
C GLY A 77 2.99 9.16 -4.28
N VAL A 78 2.28 10.21 -3.86
CA VAL A 78 2.01 11.41 -4.68
C VAL A 78 3.28 12.15 -5.08
N ILE A 79 4.26 12.24 -4.19
CA ILE A 79 5.53 12.95 -4.45
C ILE A 79 6.51 12.07 -5.22
N PHE A 80 6.58 10.78 -4.85
CA PHE A 80 7.57 9.84 -5.37
C PHE A 80 7.34 9.50 -6.83
N TYR A 81 6.10 9.22 -7.23
CA TYR A 81 5.83 8.80 -8.60
C TYR A 81 6.25 9.84 -9.65
N PRO A 82 5.83 11.11 -9.55
CA PRO A 82 6.21 12.11 -10.55
C PRO A 82 7.73 12.36 -10.55
N LEU A 83 8.36 12.30 -9.39
CA LEU A 83 9.82 12.45 -9.26
C LEU A 83 10.59 11.34 -10.01
N VAL A 84 10.13 10.10 -9.92
CA VAL A 84 10.74 8.96 -10.61
C VAL A 84 10.38 8.94 -12.09
N ASP A 85 9.16 9.35 -12.45
CA ASP A 85 8.74 9.47 -13.86
C ASP A 85 9.54 10.53 -14.62
N CYS A 86 9.94 11.64 -13.97
CA CYS A 86 10.84 12.64 -14.56
C CYS A 86 12.20 12.08 -14.99
N TRP A 87 12.63 10.94 -14.45
CA TRP A 87 13.84 10.23 -14.86
C TRP A 87 13.59 9.15 -15.93
N GLY A 88 12.37 9.07 -16.48
CA GLY A 88 11.96 8.03 -17.42
C GLY A 88 11.78 6.65 -16.77
N LEU A 89 11.64 6.60 -15.45
CA LEU A 89 11.59 5.36 -14.66
C LEU A 89 10.17 5.03 -14.17
N ALA A 90 9.14 5.40 -14.94
CA ALA A 90 7.72 5.18 -14.61
C ALA A 90 7.40 3.75 -14.13
N ASN A 91 8.05 2.74 -14.73
CA ASN A 91 7.86 1.34 -14.35
C ASN A 91 8.35 1.03 -12.93
N PHE A 92 9.43 1.67 -12.48
CA PHE A 92 9.90 1.55 -11.10
C PHE A 92 8.97 2.28 -10.13
N ALA A 93 8.41 3.41 -10.53
CA ALA A 93 7.37 4.10 -9.76
C ALA A 93 6.11 3.24 -9.60
N ASN A 94 5.68 2.55 -10.66
CA ASN A 94 4.58 1.58 -10.61
C ASN A 94 4.91 0.39 -9.69
N LEU A 95 6.14 -0.13 -9.74
CA LEU A 95 6.58 -1.21 -8.86
C LEU A 95 6.53 -0.80 -7.39
N PHE A 96 6.91 0.43 -7.09
CA PHE A 96 6.78 1.00 -5.75
C PHE A 96 5.32 1.06 -5.29
N LEU A 97 4.39 1.52 -6.15
CA LEU A 97 2.96 1.51 -5.84
C LEU A 97 2.43 0.08 -5.62
N MET A 98 2.80 -0.86 -6.49
CA MET A 98 2.43 -2.28 -6.36
C MET A 98 2.95 -2.91 -5.07
N PHE A 99 4.17 -2.57 -4.65
CA PHE A 99 4.73 -3.02 -3.38
C PHE A 99 3.86 -2.58 -2.20
N PHE A 100 3.45 -1.30 -2.17
CA PHE A 100 2.57 -0.82 -1.11
C PHE A 100 1.15 -1.39 -1.21
N ILE A 101 0.62 -1.61 -2.42
CA ILE A 101 -0.65 -2.31 -2.59
C ILE A 101 -0.60 -3.68 -1.92
N GLY A 102 0.49 -4.43 -2.12
CA GLY A 102 0.71 -5.71 -1.44
C GLY A 102 0.76 -5.57 0.08
N GLN A 103 1.48 -4.58 0.60
CA GLN A 103 1.54 -4.30 2.04
C GLN A 103 0.16 -4.02 2.65
N TYR A 104 -0.63 -3.14 2.04
CA TYR A 104 -1.98 -2.85 2.50
C TYR A 104 -2.93 -4.04 2.33
N GLY A 105 -2.75 -4.85 1.27
CA GLY A 105 -3.48 -6.10 1.10
C GLY A 105 -3.24 -7.08 2.25
N ILE A 106 -2.01 -7.21 2.72
CA ILE A 106 -1.67 -8.03 3.91
C ILE A 106 -2.36 -7.47 5.16
N SER A 107 -2.30 -6.15 5.39
CA SER A 107 -2.93 -5.54 6.57
C SER A 107 -4.46 -5.71 6.58
N ILE A 108 -5.11 -5.61 5.42
CA ILE A 108 -6.54 -5.89 5.28
C ILE A 108 -6.84 -7.34 5.68
N VAL A 109 -6.06 -8.31 5.18
CA VAL A 109 -6.24 -9.73 5.51
C VAL A 109 -6.13 -9.96 7.02
N GLU A 110 -5.15 -9.32 7.68
CA GLU A 110 -5.01 -9.39 9.15
C GLU A 110 -6.22 -8.80 9.87
N ASN A 111 -6.70 -7.62 9.43
CA ASN A 111 -7.87 -6.97 9.99
C ASN A 111 -9.13 -7.86 9.86
N LEU A 112 -9.33 -8.48 8.69
CA LEU A 112 -10.44 -9.42 8.45
C LEU A 112 -10.35 -10.68 9.31
N GLY A 113 -9.14 -11.21 9.52
CA GLY A 113 -8.89 -12.35 10.40
C GLY A 113 -9.30 -12.06 11.86
N ILE A 114 -8.98 -10.86 12.36
CA ILE A 114 -9.42 -10.41 13.70
C ILE A 114 -10.94 -10.32 13.79
N MET A 115 -11.61 -9.88 12.72
CA MET A 115 -13.08 -9.82 12.66
C MET A 115 -13.74 -11.21 12.56
N GLY A 116 -12.98 -12.27 12.34
CA GLY A 116 -13.50 -13.62 12.13
C GLY A 116 -14.19 -13.82 10.77
N ILE A 117 -13.89 -12.97 9.80
CA ILE A 117 -14.41 -13.10 8.43
C ILE A 117 -13.70 -14.31 7.79
N PRO A 118 -14.43 -15.27 7.20
CA PRO A 118 -13.83 -16.45 6.61
C PRO A 118 -12.92 -16.06 5.45
N LEU A 119 -11.63 -16.43 5.57
CA LEU A 119 -10.61 -16.21 4.55
C LEU A 119 -10.36 -17.52 3.79
N PRO A 120 -9.97 -17.45 2.50
CA PRO A 120 -9.57 -18.63 1.75
C PRO A 120 -8.48 -19.45 2.44
N ASP A 121 -8.58 -20.79 2.35
CA ASP A 121 -7.67 -21.72 3.04
C ASP A 121 -6.19 -21.48 2.70
N TRP A 122 -5.88 -21.05 1.48
CA TRP A 122 -4.51 -20.75 1.10
C TRP A 122 -3.93 -19.54 1.86
N ILE A 123 -4.76 -18.59 2.29
CA ILE A 123 -4.32 -17.43 3.09
C ILE A 123 -4.08 -17.87 4.54
N THR A 124 -5.07 -18.53 5.15
CA THR A 124 -5.03 -18.97 6.55
C THR A 124 -3.88 -19.94 6.80
N ASN A 125 -3.68 -20.92 5.91
CA ASN A 125 -2.59 -21.90 6.01
C ASN A 125 -1.20 -21.25 5.95
N ASN A 126 -1.02 -20.19 5.17
CA ASN A 126 0.26 -19.51 5.06
C ASN A 126 0.52 -18.62 6.29
N LEU A 127 -0.48 -17.90 6.79
CA LEU A 127 -0.37 -17.11 8.02
C LEU A 127 -0.09 -17.98 9.25
N GLU A 128 -0.76 -19.13 9.37
CA GLU A 128 -0.53 -20.07 10.49
C GLU A 128 0.89 -20.66 10.46
N LYS A 129 1.40 -21.02 9.27
CA LYS A 129 2.79 -21.45 9.10
C LYS A 129 3.79 -20.37 9.53
N LEU A 130 3.53 -19.10 9.23
CA LEU A 130 4.39 -17.98 9.65
C LEU A 130 4.35 -17.81 11.18
N ARG A 131 3.16 -17.85 11.80
CA ARG A 131 2.99 -17.79 13.26
C ARG A 131 3.75 -18.93 13.97
N ASN A 132 3.62 -20.15 13.46
CA ASN A 132 4.25 -21.33 14.05
C ASN A 132 5.79 -21.31 13.92
N ARG A 133 6.33 -20.69 12.85
CA ARG A 133 7.79 -20.46 12.72
C ARG A 133 8.32 -19.39 13.68
N GLY A 134 7.53 -18.36 13.97
CA GLY A 134 7.87 -17.32 14.96
C GLY A 134 7.94 -17.88 16.39
N GLY A 135 6.91 -18.63 16.82
CA GLY A 135 6.82 -19.14 18.19
C GLY A 135 7.85 -20.20 18.59
N ASN A 136 8.35 -21.01 17.64
CA ASN A 136 9.36 -22.04 17.91
C ASN A 136 10.78 -21.47 18.19
N ASN A 137 11.03 -20.21 17.85
CA ASN A 137 12.31 -19.56 18.10
C ASN A 137 12.40 -18.93 19.51
N GLU A 138 11.27 -18.73 20.18
CA GLU A 138 11.23 -18.16 21.54
C GLU A 138 11.31 -19.24 22.64
N THR A 139 10.99 -20.50 22.33
CA THR A 139 11.05 -21.63 23.28
C THR A 139 12.43 -22.29 23.35
N LYS A 140 13.42 -21.79 22.61
CA LYS A 140 14.77 -22.39 22.50
C LYS A 140 15.91 -21.47 22.96
N LYS A 141 15.61 -20.40 23.69
CA LYS A 141 16.61 -19.45 24.20
C LYS A 141 16.78 -19.52 25.71
#